data_AF-A0A3S3YEK2-F1
#
_entry.id   AF-A0A3S3YEK2-F1
#
_cell.length_a   1.000
_cell.length_b   1.000
_cell.length_c   1.000
_cell.angle_alpha   90.00
_cell.angle_beta   90.00
_cell.angle_gamma   90.00
#
_symmetry.space_group_name_H-M   'P 1'
#
loop_
_entity.id
_entity.type
_entity.pdbx_description
1 polymer ?
#
loop_
_entity_poly.entity_id
_entity_poly.type
_entity_poly.pdbx_seq_one_letter_code
_entity_poly.pdbx_strand_id
1 'polypeptide(L)'
;MEFVLSCAIGILAASGIWLMMRPRTFQVIVGLCLVSYAVNLFIFSTGRLTMGAPPIMPKGWFVNPAAYADPLPQALVLTAIVISFATTALFLVVMLAARGFTGTDHVDGKERD
;
A
#
# COMPACT_ATOMS: atom_id res chain seq x y z
N MET A 1 -6.07 -9.41 -18.11
CA MET A 1 -5.12 -9.11 -17.00
C MET A 1 -5.85 -8.77 -15.71
N GLU A 2 -7.10 -8.30 -15.79
CA GLU A 2 -7.86 -7.88 -14.62
C GLU A 2 -8.03 -9.02 -13.61
N PHE A 3 -8.26 -10.26 -14.05
CA PHE A 3 -8.42 -11.40 -13.13
C PHE A 3 -7.21 -11.60 -12.21
N VAL A 4 -5.99 -11.59 -12.77
CA VAL A 4 -4.74 -11.74 -11.99
C VAL A 4 -4.59 -10.59 -11.00
N LEU A 5 -4.90 -9.37 -11.43
CA LEU A 5 -4.85 -8.18 -10.59
C LEU A 5 -5.87 -8.25 -9.44
N SER A 6 -7.11 -8.61 -9.73
CA SER A 6 -8.18 -8.78 -8.73
C SER A 6 -7.82 -9.85 -7.70
N CYS A 7 -7.27 -10.99 -8.13
CA CYS A 7 -6.77 -12.03 -7.23
C CYS A 7 -5.61 -11.51 -6.36
N ALA A 8 -4.65 -10.78 -6.95
CA ALA A 8 -3.53 -10.21 -6.21
C ALA A 8 -3.99 -9.21 -5.13
N ILE A 9 -4.91 -8.31 -5.46
CA ILE A 9 -5.51 -7.36 -4.50
C ILE A 9 -6.21 -8.11 -3.37
N GLY A 10 -7.01 -9.13 -3.70
CA GLY A 10 -7.70 -9.95 -2.71
C GLY A 10 -6.75 -10.68 -1.76
N ILE A 11 -5.67 -11.26 -2.29
CA ILE A 11 -4.66 -11.97 -1.48
C ILE A 11 -3.89 -11.00 -0.57
N LEU A 12 -3.48 -9.83 -1.09
CA LEU A 12 -2.80 -8.79 -0.31
C LEU A 12 -3.69 -8.23 0.80
N ALA A 13 -4.95 -7.94 0.49
CA ALA A 13 -5.91 -7.46 1.49
C ALA A 13 -6.18 -8.52 2.56
N ALA A 14 -6.45 -9.77 2.16
CA ALA A 14 -6.73 -10.85 3.10
C ALA A 14 -5.53 -11.16 4.02
N SER A 15 -4.32 -11.25 3.45
CA SER A 15 -3.10 -11.46 4.23
C SER A 15 -2.77 -10.28 5.16
N GLY A 16 -3.00 -9.06 4.70
CA GLY A 16 -2.84 -7.85 5.51
C GLY A 16 -3.78 -7.80 6.70
N ILE A 17 -5.08 -8.04 6.48
CA ILE A 17 -6.10 -8.09 7.53
C ILE A 17 -5.77 -9.22 8.53
N TRP A 18 -5.37 -10.40 8.04
CA TRP A 18 -5.02 -11.52 8.90
C TRP A 18 -3.79 -11.21 9.79
N LEU A 19 -2.77 -10.55 9.25
CA LEU A 19 -1.60 -10.12 10.01
C LEU A 19 -1.93 -9.05 11.05
N MET A 20 -2.87 -8.14 10.77
CA MET A 20 -3.33 -7.14 11.73
C MET A 20 -4.03 -7.76 12.95
N MET A 21 -4.61 -8.96 12.81
CA MET A 21 -5.23 -9.68 13.93
C MET A 21 -4.23 -10.46 14.77
N ARG A 22 -2.93 -10.42 14.44
CA ARG A 22 -1.90 -11.11 15.21
C ARG A 22 -1.48 -10.30 16.46
N PRO A 23 -1.07 -10.98 17.54
CA PRO A 23 -0.77 -10.35 18.82
C PRO A 23 0.55 -9.58 18.87
N ARG A 24 1.38 -9.60 17.81
CA ARG A 24 2.70 -8.96 17.80
C ARG A 24 2.71 -7.68 16.97
N THR A 25 3.32 -6.63 17.51
CA THR A 25 3.35 -5.29 16.90
C THR A 25 3.99 -5.30 15.52
N PHE A 26 5.07 -6.08 15.34
CA PHE A 26 5.72 -6.21 14.03
C PHE A 26 4.79 -6.78 12.96
N GLN A 27 4.00 -7.79 13.32
CA GLN A 27 3.05 -8.43 12.39
C GLN A 27 1.95 -7.45 11.99
N VAL A 28 1.48 -6.61 12.92
CA VAL A 28 0.50 -5.55 12.63
C VAL A 28 1.04 -4.54 11.62
N ILE A 29 2.29 -4.08 11.78
CA ILE A 29 2.91 -3.14 10.84
C ILE A 29 3.01 -3.75 9.44
N VAL A 30 3.48 -5.00 9.33
CA VAL A 30 3.54 -5.70 8.03
C VAL A 30 2.13 -5.85 7.44
N GLY A 31 1.13 -6.14 8.26
CA GLY A 31 -0.27 -6.20 7.84
C GLY A 31 -0.76 -4.89 7.25
N LEU A 32 -0.49 -3.76 7.92
CA LEU A 32 -0.81 -2.41 7.43
C LEU A 32 -0.12 -2.10 6.10
N CYS A 33 1.14 -2.50 5.92
CA CYS A 33 1.86 -2.33 4.66
C CYS A 33 1.20 -3.11 3.51
N LEU A 34 0.81 -4.37 3.74
CA LEU A 34 0.13 -5.19 2.72
C LEU A 34 -1.23 -4.61 2.32
N VAL A 35 -2.01 -4.12 3.29
CA VAL A 35 -3.28 -3.43 3.01
C VAL A 35 -3.03 -2.17 2.18
N SER A 36 -2.01 -1.36 2.51
CA SER A 36 -1.64 -0.18 1.72
C SER A 36 -1.28 -0.56 0.27
N TYR A 37 -0.51 -1.62 0.05
CA TYR A 37 -0.21 -2.10 -1.29
C TYR A 37 -1.46 -2.58 -2.05
N ALA A 38 -2.37 -3.28 -1.38
CA ALA A 38 -3.65 -3.69 -1.98
C ALA A 38 -4.47 -2.49 -2.44
N VAL A 39 -4.55 -1.44 -1.62
CA VAL A 39 -5.26 -0.19 -1.94
C VAL A 39 -4.59 0.55 -3.09
N ASN A 40 -3.25 0.61 -3.12
CA ASN A 40 -2.50 1.24 -4.21
C ASN A 40 -2.76 0.54 -5.55
N LEU A 41 -2.75 -0.80 -5.57
CA LEU A 41 -3.08 -1.58 -6.76
C LEU A 41 -4.55 -1.41 -7.18
N PHE A 42 -5.45 -1.32 -6.22
CA PHE A 42 -6.87 -1.05 -6.48
C PHE A 42 -7.07 0.32 -7.13
N ILE A 43 -6.49 1.39 -6.58
CA ILE A 43 -6.55 2.73 -7.17
C ILE A 43 -5.97 2.70 -8.59
N PHE A 44 -4.79 2.09 -8.77
CA PHE A 44 -4.14 1.97 -10.08
C PHE A 44 -5.05 1.28 -11.12
N SER A 45 -5.81 0.27 -10.70
CA SER A 45 -6.72 -0.47 -11.59
C SER A 45 -7.85 0.36 -12.19
N THR A 46 -8.24 1.46 -11.52
CA THR A 46 -9.37 2.32 -11.96
C THR A 46 -9.07 3.09 -13.25
N GLY A 47 -7.80 3.32 -13.59
CA GLY A 47 -7.36 4.10 -14.75
C GLY A 47 -7.39 3.38 -16.09
N ARG A 48 -8.00 2.19 -16.17
CA ARG A 48 -7.89 1.19 -17.25
C ARG A 48 -6.46 0.69 -17.47
N LEU A 49 -6.32 -0.64 -17.56
CA LEU A 49 -5.05 -1.29 -17.89
C LEU A 49 -4.80 -1.24 -19.41
N THR A 50 -4.48 -0.06 -19.94
CA THR A 50 -4.02 0.07 -21.33
C THR A 50 -2.52 -0.25 -21.41
N MET A 51 -2.16 -1.29 -22.17
CA MET A 51 -0.74 -1.60 -22.43
C MET A 51 -0.15 -0.70 -23.52
N GLY A 52 1.11 -0.28 -23.34
CA GLY A 52 1.86 0.45 -24.36
C GLY A 52 1.55 1.95 -24.50
N ALA A 53 0.83 2.53 -23.52
CA ALA A 53 0.37 3.91 -23.55
C ALA A 53 0.90 4.71 -22.33
N PRO A 54 2.21 5.06 -22.28
CA PRO A 54 2.79 5.77 -21.13
C PRO A 54 2.16 7.16 -21.00
N PRO A 55 1.68 7.59 -19.81
CA PRO A 55 0.92 8.85 -19.63
C PRO A 55 1.85 10.08 -19.59
N ILE A 56 2.77 10.16 -20.54
CA ILE A 56 3.75 11.23 -20.68
C ILE A 56 3.55 11.81 -22.07
N MET A 57 3.11 13.07 -22.12
CA MET A 57 2.91 13.76 -23.38
C MET A 57 4.27 14.14 -24.00
N PRO A 58 4.52 13.84 -25.29
CA PRO A 58 5.66 14.36 -26.02
C PRO A 58 5.60 15.90 -26.07
N LYS A 59 6.74 16.57 -25.86
CA LYS A 59 6.81 18.03 -25.97
C LYS A 59 6.52 18.47 -27.41
N GLY A 60 5.44 19.22 -27.63
CA GLY A 60 5.22 20.00 -28.86
C GLY A 60 4.16 19.51 -29.86
N TRP A 61 3.31 18.53 -29.55
CA TRP A 61 2.28 18.04 -30.48
C TRP A 61 0.89 17.95 -29.85
N PHE A 62 -0.16 18.21 -30.64
CA PHE A 62 -1.53 17.81 -30.30
C PHE A 62 -1.61 16.29 -30.40
N VAL A 63 -1.80 15.59 -29.27
CA VAL A 63 -1.90 14.14 -29.27
C VAL A 63 -3.28 13.69 -28.82
N ASN A 64 -3.77 12.61 -29.42
CA ASN A 64 -5.08 12.03 -29.13
C ASN A 64 -5.12 11.53 -27.67
N PRO A 65 -5.96 12.11 -26.78
CA PRO A 65 -6.02 11.73 -25.37
C PRO A 65 -6.39 10.26 -25.14
N ALA A 66 -7.10 9.63 -26.09
CA ALA A 66 -7.51 8.23 -26.00
C ALA A 66 -6.35 7.23 -26.21
N ALA A 67 -5.19 7.69 -26.69
CA ALA A 67 -4.01 6.86 -26.92
C ALA A 67 -3.08 6.75 -25.68
N TYR A 68 -3.44 7.41 -24.57
CA TYR A 68 -2.63 7.49 -23.34
C TYR A 68 -3.35 6.88 -22.15
N ALA A 69 -2.58 6.32 -21.20
CA ALA A 69 -3.12 5.93 -19.90
C ALA A 69 -3.56 7.17 -19.09
N ASP A 70 -4.52 6.97 -18.18
CA ASP A 70 -4.97 8.04 -17.29
C ASP A 70 -3.86 8.41 -16.28
N PRO A 71 -3.39 9.67 -16.26
CA PRO A 71 -2.37 10.12 -15.31
C PRO A 71 -2.91 10.27 -13.88
N LEU A 72 -4.24 10.41 -13.69
CA LEU A 72 -4.82 10.72 -12.38
C LEU A 72 -4.59 9.60 -11.35
N PRO A 73 -4.89 8.31 -11.62
CA PRO A 73 -4.63 7.24 -10.65
C PRO A 73 -3.14 7.08 -10.33
N GLN A 74 -2.26 7.42 -11.27
CA GLN A 74 -0.81 7.32 -11.05
C GLN A 74 -0.31 8.39 -10.08
N ALA A 75 -0.78 9.64 -10.23
CA ALA A 75 -0.46 10.72 -9.30
C ALA A 75 -1.02 10.45 -7.90
N LEU A 76 -2.24 9.89 -7.81
CA LEU A 76 -2.85 9.49 -6.54
C LEU A 76 -2.03 8.40 -5.84
N VAL A 77 -1.62 7.37 -6.56
CA VAL A 77 -0.81 6.27 -6.00
C VAL A 77 0.56 6.75 -5.55
N LEU A 78 1.23 7.61 -6.34
CA LEU A 78 2.53 8.18 -5.92
C LEU A 78 2.42 8.94 -4.60
N THR A 79 1.34 9.71 -4.42
CA THR A 79 1.06 10.42 -3.18
C THR A 79 0.79 9.44 -2.02
N ALA A 80 -0.04 8.42 -2.25
CA ALA A 80 -0.35 7.40 -1.25
C ALA A 80 0.89 6.61 -0.80
N ILE A 81 1.85 6.35 -1.69
CA ILE A 81 3.12 5.70 -1.38
C ILE A 81 3.92 6.53 -0.37
N VAL A 82 4.04 7.84 -0.58
CA VAL A 82 4.81 8.72 0.32
C VAL A 82 4.14 8.83 1.69
N ILE A 83 2.81 8.95 1.73
CA ILE A 83 2.05 8.96 2.99
C ILE A 83 2.28 7.64 3.76
N SER A 84 2.13 6.51 3.07
CA SER A 84 2.32 5.18 3.68
C SER A 84 3.74 4.97 4.20
N PHE A 85 4.75 5.47 3.47
CA PHE A 85 6.13 5.43 3.93
C PHE A 85 6.33 6.25 5.22
N ALA A 86 5.84 7.50 5.24
CA ALA A 86 5.99 8.38 6.40
C ALA A 86 5.27 7.82 7.64
N THR A 87 4.04 7.31 7.48
CA THR A 87 3.30 6.71 8.60
C THR A 87 3.93 5.42 9.08
N THR A 88 4.44 4.56 8.18
CA THR A 88 5.17 3.33 8.56
C THR A 88 6.44 3.65 9.34
N ALA A 89 7.21 4.64 8.90
CA ALA A 89 8.40 5.09 9.62
C ALA A 89 8.07 5.60 11.03
N LEU A 90 7.00 6.40 11.16
CA LEU A 90 6.52 6.85 12.47
C LEU A 90 6.10 5.67 13.36
N PHE A 91 5.34 4.71 12.83
CA PHE A 91 4.92 3.52 13.56
C PHE A 91 6.11 2.68 14.04
N LEU A 92 7.16 2.54 13.23
CA LEU A 92 8.39 1.83 13.63
C LEU A 92 9.09 2.51 14.81
N VAL A 93 9.17 3.85 14.80
CA VAL A 93 9.75 4.61 15.92
C VAL A 93 8.91 4.43 17.19
N VAL A 94 7.59 4.52 17.08
CA VAL A 94 6.67 4.29 18.21
C VAL A 94 6.80 2.88 18.76
N MET A 95 6.88 1.87 17.90
CA MET A 95 7.06 0.47 18.29
C MET A 95 8.40 0.24 18.99
N LEU A 96 9.49 0.83 18.50
CA LEU A 96 10.81 0.73 19.12
C LEU A 96 10.79 1.38 20.52
N ALA A 97 10.15 2.53 20.66
CA ALA A 97 9.97 3.20 21.95
C ALA A 97 9.11 2.36 22.91
N ALA A 98 7.96 1.86 22.44
CA ALA A 98 7.06 1.01 23.23
C ALA A 98 7.78 -0.23 23.75
N ARG A 99 8.53 -0.93 22.89
CA ARG A 99 9.34 -2.09 23.27
C ARG A 99 10.43 -1.73 24.29
N GLY A 100 11.00 -0.53 24.20
CA GLY A 100 11.94 -0.02 25.20
C GLY A 100 11.31 0.18 26.58
N PHE A 101 10.02 0.54 26.64
CA PHE A 101 9.28 0.74 27.90
C PHE A 101 8.68 -0.55 28.47
N THR A 102 8.11 -1.43 27.64
CA THR A 102 7.41 -2.64 28.09
C THR A 102 8.33 -3.86 28.17
N GLY A 103 9.45 -3.86 27.44
CA GLY A 103 10.32 -5.03 27.29
C GLY A 103 9.71 -6.14 26.41
N THR A 104 8.48 -5.98 25.92
CA THR A 104 7.76 -6.98 25.12
C THR A 104 7.36 -6.42 23.75
N ASP A 105 7.12 -7.31 22.79
CA ASP A 105 6.59 -6.96 21.45
C ASP A 105 5.11 -7.38 21.32
N HIS A 106 4.43 -7.58 22.46
CA HIS A 106 3.01 -7.84 22.49
C HIS A 106 2.24 -6.53 22.34
N VAL A 107 1.19 -6.53 21.52
CA VAL A 107 0.42 -5.30 21.22
C VAL A 107 -0.17 -4.69 22.51
N ASP A 108 -0.58 -5.51 23.48
CA ASP A 108 -1.12 -5.03 24.76
C ASP A 108 -0.05 -4.68 25.81
N GLY A 109 1.24 -4.80 25.47
CA GLY A 109 2.36 -4.54 26.38
C GLY A 109 2.46 -5.52 27.57
N LYS A 110 1.60 -6.54 27.61
CA LYS A 110 1.59 -7.62 28.58
C LYS A 110 1.85 -8.93 27.85
N GLU A 111 2.87 -9.68 28.25
CA GLU A 111 2.98 -11.07 27.84
C GLU A 111 1.89 -11.85 28.59
N ARG A 112 1.05 -12.63 27.89
CA ARG A 112 0.17 -13.59 28.59
C ARG A 112 1.06 -14.72 29.10
N ASP A 113 1.02 -14.95 30.41
CA ASP A 113 1.54 -16.16 31.05
C ASP A 113 0.98 -17.43 30.37
#